data_AF-A0A349FFA2-F1
#
_entry.id   AF-A0A349FFA2-F1
#
_cell.length_a   1.000
_cell.length_b   1.000
_cell.length_c   1.000
_cell.angle_alpha   90.00
_cell.angle_beta   90.00
_cell.angle_gamma   90.00
#
_symmetry.space_group_name_H-M   'P 1'
#
loop_
_entity.id
_entity.type
_entity.pdbx_description
1 polymer ?
#
loop_
_entity_poly.entity_id
_entity_poly.type
_entity_poly.pdbx_seq_one_letter_code
_entity_poly.pdbx_strand_id
1 'polypeptide(L)'
;MFAHLSKSVRQYMLVTFNYWNFTVTDGALRMLVVLYFHDLGYSTLEIASLFLFYEFFGVVTNLIGGWLGARLGLNKTMNLGLAMQVIALVMLAVPNAWLTIPWVMLAQAMSGIAKDLNKMSAKSSIKALVPSDQQGALYKWIAILTGSKNALKGVGFFVGGLLLSLVGFKVSVLLMSGVLTLVLIGSLLGLERDMGKAKIKPKFSQIFSKSESINILSAARMFLFGARDVWFVIALPIYLGSVFGWSHLWVGGFLALWVIAYGFVQGFAPKITGKAQGRVPDGNAALVWAALLAVITAGIAYAVQIEWQPQLVIVIGLLIFGAVFAVNSSLHSYLIVSYAKGDGVSLDVGFYYMANAMGRLIGTVLSGWVFQMAGLSACLWVSFFFLVITTLISIKLPKLEAVTNS
;
A
#
# COMPACT_ATOMS: atom_id res chain seq x y z
N MET A 1 17.00 2.72 30.75
CA MET A 1 15.59 2.60 30.33
C MET A 1 15.36 1.46 29.31
N PHE A 2 16.09 1.37 28.19
CA PHE A 2 15.93 0.29 27.19
C PHE A 2 16.41 -1.11 27.66
N ALA A 3 17.40 -1.17 28.55
CA ALA A 3 17.97 -2.41 29.08
C ALA A 3 17.06 -3.15 30.09
N HIS A 4 16.05 -2.47 30.66
CA HIS A 4 15.11 -3.06 31.62
C HIS A 4 13.86 -3.67 30.95
N LEU A 5 13.73 -3.55 29.63
CA LEU A 5 12.64 -4.16 28.88
C LEU A 5 12.90 -5.65 28.66
N SER A 6 11.83 -6.44 28.61
CA SER A 6 11.94 -7.85 28.26
C SER A 6 12.57 -8.01 26.88
N LYS A 7 13.32 -9.10 26.70
CA LYS A 7 14.06 -9.39 25.47
C LYS A 7 13.15 -9.37 24.23
N SER A 8 11.93 -9.89 24.35
CA SER A 8 10.91 -9.88 23.29
C SER A 8 10.50 -8.47 22.92
N VAL A 9 10.21 -7.60 23.89
CA VAL A 9 9.84 -6.19 23.64
C VAL A 9 10.98 -5.44 22.96
N ARG A 10 12.23 -5.67 23.38
CA ARG A 10 13.41 -5.04 22.73
C ARG A 10 13.54 -5.42 21.25
N GLN A 11 13.38 -6.70 20.93
CA GLN A 11 13.41 -7.18 19.55
C GLN A 11 12.24 -6.62 18.74
N TYR A 12 11.05 -6.53 19.34
CA TYR A 12 9.88 -5.92 18.69
C TYR A 12 10.11 -4.45 18.33
N MET A 13 10.63 -3.67 19.28
CA MET A 13 10.91 -2.26 19.06
C MET A 13 11.92 -2.06 17.93
N LEU A 14 12.96 -2.88 17.85
CA LEU A 14 13.92 -2.84 16.75
C LEU A 14 13.27 -3.17 15.40
N VAL A 15 12.48 -4.24 15.31
CA VAL A 15 11.77 -4.59 14.07
C VAL A 15 10.78 -3.50 13.66
N THR A 16 10.06 -2.93 14.63
CA THR A 16 9.08 -1.86 14.40
C THR A 16 9.80 -0.59 13.93
N PHE A 17 10.90 -0.21 14.58
CA PHE A 17 11.71 0.94 14.20
C PHE A 17 12.27 0.80 12.79
N ASN A 18 12.79 -0.37 12.44
CA ASN A 18 13.25 -0.67 11.08
C ASN A 18 12.11 -0.52 10.07
N TYR A 19 10.97 -1.14 10.35
CA TYR A 19 9.80 -1.09 9.47
C TYR A 19 9.27 0.33 9.28
N TRP A 20 9.30 1.15 10.33
CA TRP A 20 8.84 2.54 10.27
C TRP A 20 9.77 3.41 9.43
N ASN A 21 11.09 3.35 9.68
CA ASN A 21 12.07 4.08 8.86
C ASN A 21 11.99 3.65 7.38
N PHE A 22 11.86 2.35 7.13
CA PHE A 22 11.64 1.84 5.79
C PHE A 22 10.36 2.43 5.15
N THR A 23 9.24 2.40 5.89
CA THR A 23 7.94 2.85 5.35
C THR A 23 7.94 4.35 5.04
N VAL A 24 8.57 5.17 5.90
CA VAL A 24 8.69 6.61 5.68
C VAL A 24 9.55 6.90 4.44
N THR A 25 10.70 6.23 4.31
CA THR A 25 11.61 6.44 3.16
C THR A 25 11.05 5.89 1.85
N ASP A 26 10.33 4.76 1.84
CA ASP A 26 9.58 4.27 0.67
C ASP A 26 8.46 5.25 0.26
N GLY A 27 7.73 5.80 1.24
CA GLY A 27 6.73 6.84 0.99
C GLY A 27 7.35 8.10 0.39
N ALA A 28 8.43 8.59 0.97
CA ALA A 28 9.15 9.78 0.51
C ALA A 28 9.72 9.58 -0.90
N LEU A 29 10.33 8.42 -1.17
CA LEU A 29 10.88 8.09 -2.48
C LEU A 29 9.80 8.14 -3.57
N ARG A 30 8.57 7.68 -3.29
CA ARG A 30 7.47 7.76 -4.26
C ARG A 30 7.18 9.22 -4.65
N MET A 31 7.05 10.13 -3.67
CA MET A 31 6.79 11.55 -3.96
C MET A 31 7.97 12.23 -4.66
N LEU A 32 9.20 11.92 -4.23
CA LEU A 32 10.41 12.42 -4.87
C LEU A 32 10.45 12.03 -6.35
N VAL A 33 10.21 10.76 -6.69
CA VAL A 33 10.26 10.29 -8.08
C VAL A 33 9.15 10.90 -8.92
N VAL A 34 7.91 10.98 -8.41
CA VAL A 34 6.82 11.57 -9.21
C VAL A 34 7.07 13.04 -9.51
N LEU A 35 7.42 13.84 -8.49
CA LEU A 35 7.53 15.30 -8.65
C LEU A 35 8.82 15.68 -9.38
N TYR A 36 9.97 15.11 -9.00
CA TYR A 36 11.25 15.48 -9.58
C TYR A 36 11.37 15.10 -11.06
N PHE A 37 10.89 13.92 -11.46
CA PHE A 37 10.97 13.53 -12.87
C PHE A 37 9.99 14.31 -13.73
N HIS A 38 8.86 14.75 -13.17
CA HIS A 38 7.98 15.70 -13.84
C HIS A 38 8.69 17.04 -14.08
N ASP A 39 9.41 17.58 -13.09
CA ASP A 39 10.21 18.81 -13.26
C ASP A 39 11.34 18.66 -14.29
N LEU A 40 11.90 17.46 -14.41
CA LEU A 40 12.88 17.13 -15.46
C LEU A 40 12.25 17.05 -16.87
N GLY A 41 10.93 17.18 -16.98
CA GLY A 41 10.21 17.16 -18.26
C GLY A 41 9.79 15.77 -18.72
N TYR A 42 9.82 14.76 -17.85
CA TYR A 42 9.30 13.44 -18.19
C TYR A 42 7.78 13.50 -18.35
N SER A 43 7.27 12.87 -19.39
CA SER A 43 5.84 12.68 -19.58
C SER A 43 5.24 11.81 -18.48
N THR A 44 3.95 11.95 -18.23
CA THR A 44 3.29 11.19 -17.16
C THR A 44 3.27 9.68 -17.40
N LEU A 45 3.29 9.21 -18.65
CA LEU A 45 3.49 7.81 -18.99
C LEU A 45 4.91 7.33 -18.68
N GLU A 46 5.94 8.13 -18.96
CA GLU A 46 7.31 7.80 -18.58
C GLU A 46 7.44 7.70 -17.06
N ILE A 47 6.89 8.64 -16.30
CA ILE A 47 6.86 8.59 -14.83
C ILE A 47 6.13 7.33 -14.35
N ALA A 48 4.99 6.97 -14.92
CA ALA A 48 4.27 5.73 -14.58
C ALA A 48 5.12 4.48 -14.85
N SER A 49 5.89 4.47 -15.95
CA SER A 49 6.80 3.36 -16.29
C SER A 49 7.90 3.16 -15.24
N LEU A 50 8.36 4.22 -14.57
CA LEU A 50 9.34 4.14 -13.48
C LEU A 50 8.85 3.23 -12.34
N PHE A 51 7.54 3.19 -12.09
CA PHE A 51 6.93 2.35 -11.06
C PHE A 51 6.49 0.95 -11.57
N LEU A 52 6.65 0.65 -12.86
CA LEU A 52 6.20 -0.61 -13.45
C LEU A 52 6.82 -1.81 -12.73
N PHE A 53 8.15 -1.85 -12.62
CA PHE A 53 8.82 -2.95 -11.92
C PHE A 53 8.62 -2.89 -10.42
N TYR A 54 8.51 -1.69 -9.83
CA TYR A 54 8.19 -1.55 -8.40
C TYR A 54 6.87 -2.25 -8.05
N GLU A 55 5.82 -2.06 -8.86
CA GLU A 55 4.51 -2.68 -8.62
C GLU A 55 4.47 -4.14 -9.11
N PHE A 56 5.12 -4.47 -10.23
CA PHE A 56 5.23 -5.85 -10.73
C PHE A 56 5.92 -6.78 -9.73
N PHE A 57 7.07 -6.36 -9.17
CA PHE A 57 7.70 -7.14 -8.11
C PHE A 57 6.83 -7.19 -6.86
N GLY A 58 5.95 -6.21 -6.64
CA GLY A 58 4.90 -6.30 -5.62
C GLY A 58 3.91 -7.44 -5.88
N VAL A 59 3.49 -7.65 -7.14
CA VAL A 59 2.65 -8.80 -7.53
C VAL A 59 3.39 -10.11 -7.25
N VAL A 60 4.61 -10.24 -7.76
CA VAL A 60 5.43 -11.44 -7.63
C VAL A 60 5.71 -11.76 -6.16
N THR A 61 6.21 -10.79 -5.39
CA THR A 61 6.60 -10.99 -3.99
C THR A 61 5.43 -11.20 -3.05
N ASN A 62 4.23 -10.64 -3.31
CA ASN A 62 3.05 -10.99 -2.49
C ASN A 62 2.59 -12.43 -2.75
N LEU A 63 2.82 -12.96 -3.95
CA LEU A 63 2.51 -14.35 -4.30
C LEU A 63 3.49 -15.36 -3.67
N ILE A 64 4.80 -15.09 -3.76
CA ILE A 64 5.86 -15.99 -3.25
C ILE A 64 6.32 -15.65 -1.82
N GLY A 65 5.79 -14.57 -1.25
CA GLY A 65 6.34 -13.93 -0.06
C GLY A 65 6.20 -14.77 1.21
N GLY A 66 5.04 -15.40 1.41
CA GLY A 66 4.83 -16.33 2.52
C GLY A 66 5.83 -17.50 2.48
N TRP A 67 6.18 -17.95 1.28
CA TRP A 67 7.18 -18.99 1.07
C TRP A 67 8.62 -18.51 1.34
N LEU A 68 8.99 -17.31 0.88
CA LEU A 68 10.31 -16.71 1.13
C LEU A 68 10.55 -16.48 2.63
N GLY A 69 9.57 -15.86 3.32
CA GLY A 69 9.67 -15.57 4.74
C GLY A 69 9.81 -16.82 5.61
N ALA A 70 9.08 -17.89 5.26
CA ALA A 70 9.17 -19.17 5.96
C ALA A 70 10.55 -19.85 5.82
N ARG A 71 11.27 -19.62 4.70
CA ARG A 71 12.58 -20.24 4.42
C ARG A 71 13.78 -19.45 4.90
N LEU A 72 13.80 -18.13 4.69
CA LEU A 72 14.98 -17.29 4.94
C LEU A 72 15.08 -16.83 6.41
N GLY A 73 13.97 -16.79 7.12
CA GLY A 73 13.88 -16.23 8.47
C GLY A 73 13.73 -14.70 8.45
N LEU A 74 13.10 -14.16 9.50
CA LEU A 74 12.63 -12.78 9.52
C LEU A 74 13.76 -11.75 9.50
N ASN A 75 14.83 -12.02 10.25
CA ASN A 75 15.97 -11.11 10.39
C ASN A 75 16.72 -10.94 9.06
N LYS A 76 17.10 -12.05 8.41
CA LYS A 76 17.79 -12.00 7.10
C LYS A 76 16.96 -11.31 6.02
N THR A 77 15.66 -11.59 6.00
CA THR A 77 14.72 -10.99 5.03
C THR A 77 14.63 -9.48 5.21
N MET A 78 14.56 -9.01 6.45
CA MET A 78 14.47 -7.57 6.74
C MET A 78 15.76 -6.83 6.41
N ASN A 79 16.92 -7.37 6.82
CA ASN A 79 18.23 -6.74 6.53
C ASN A 79 18.54 -6.72 5.04
N LEU A 80 18.18 -7.78 4.31
CA LEU A 80 18.30 -7.80 2.86
C LEU A 80 17.44 -6.70 2.23
N GLY A 81 16.19 -6.54 2.68
CA GLY A 81 15.33 -5.46 2.21
C GLY A 81 15.90 -4.08 2.52
N LEU A 82 16.42 -3.84 3.74
CA LEU A 82 17.07 -2.57 4.09
C LEU A 82 18.30 -2.29 3.21
N ALA A 83 19.17 -3.27 3.02
CA ALA A 83 20.35 -3.13 2.15
C ALA A 83 19.96 -2.84 0.69
N MET A 84 18.97 -3.55 0.15
CA MET A 84 18.45 -3.29 -1.20
C MET A 84 17.89 -1.88 -1.34
N GLN A 85 17.18 -1.37 -0.33
CA GLN A 85 16.67 0.01 -0.37
C GLN A 85 17.79 1.05 -0.31
N VAL A 86 18.81 0.84 0.52
CA VAL A 86 20.00 1.71 0.56
C VAL A 86 20.64 1.76 -0.83
N ILE A 87 20.88 0.61 -1.47
CA ILE A 87 21.45 0.54 -2.82
C ILE A 87 20.54 1.28 -3.81
N ALA A 88 19.23 1.04 -3.79
CA ALA A 88 18.27 1.71 -4.67
C ALA A 88 18.32 3.25 -4.52
N LEU A 89 18.43 3.77 -3.30
CA LEU A 89 18.54 5.21 -3.05
C LEU A 89 19.88 5.78 -3.55
N VAL A 90 20.98 5.06 -3.35
CA VAL A 90 22.31 5.47 -3.86
C VAL A 90 22.35 5.45 -5.39
N MET A 91 21.71 4.48 -6.03
CA MET A 91 21.59 4.45 -7.50
C MET A 91 20.91 5.71 -8.05
N LEU A 92 19.97 6.30 -7.30
CA LEU A 92 19.28 7.53 -7.70
C LEU A 92 20.09 8.80 -7.41
N ALA A 93 21.22 8.71 -6.70
CA ALA A 93 22.09 9.84 -6.36
C ALA A 93 23.12 10.18 -7.46
N VAL A 94 22.84 9.84 -8.72
CA VAL A 94 23.69 10.12 -9.88
C VAL A 94 23.32 11.46 -10.53
N PRO A 95 24.19 12.04 -11.39
CA PRO A 95 23.82 13.24 -12.16
C PRO A 95 22.59 13.03 -13.04
N ASN A 96 21.82 14.09 -13.32
CA ASN A 96 20.55 14.01 -14.06
C ASN A 96 20.69 13.30 -15.41
N ALA A 97 21.81 13.50 -16.12
CA ALA A 97 22.10 12.86 -17.40
C ALA A 97 22.11 11.32 -17.34
N TRP A 98 22.30 10.73 -16.14
CA TRP A 98 22.33 9.28 -15.93
C TRP A 98 21.00 8.73 -15.41
N LEU A 99 20.08 9.60 -14.99
CA LEU A 99 18.75 9.22 -14.50
C LEU A 99 17.80 8.84 -15.64
N THR A 100 18.26 7.95 -16.53
CA THR A 100 17.47 7.41 -17.63
C THR A 100 16.33 6.52 -17.12
N ILE A 101 15.27 6.37 -17.93
CA ILE A 101 14.13 5.49 -17.60
C ILE A 101 14.59 4.10 -17.15
N PRO A 102 15.43 3.35 -17.89
CA PRO A 102 15.84 2.00 -17.47
C PRO A 102 16.60 1.98 -16.13
N TRP A 103 17.45 2.97 -15.88
CA TRP A 103 18.22 3.06 -14.64
C TRP A 103 17.32 3.28 -13.43
N VAL A 104 16.37 4.20 -13.55
CA VAL A 104 15.43 4.53 -12.48
C VAL A 104 14.43 3.39 -12.27
N MET A 105 13.97 2.74 -13.34
CA MET A 105 13.16 1.52 -13.26
C MET A 105 13.88 0.38 -12.52
N LEU A 106 15.20 0.23 -12.70
CA LEU A 106 16.00 -0.76 -11.97
C LEU A 106 16.10 -0.42 -10.48
N ALA A 107 16.35 0.85 -10.13
CA ALA A 107 16.34 1.29 -8.74
C ALA A 107 14.96 1.09 -8.09
N GLN A 108 13.88 1.38 -8.83
CA GLN A 108 12.49 1.17 -8.40
C GLN A 108 12.14 -0.31 -8.25
N ALA A 109 12.67 -1.18 -9.12
CA ALA A 109 12.54 -2.63 -8.97
C ALA A 109 13.14 -3.11 -7.65
N MET A 110 14.38 -2.67 -7.34
CA MET A 110 15.05 -3.01 -6.08
C MET A 110 14.27 -2.51 -4.87
N SER A 111 13.76 -1.27 -4.93
CA SER A 111 12.93 -0.69 -3.88
C SER A 111 11.60 -1.44 -3.70
N GLY A 112 10.97 -1.85 -4.80
CA GLY A 112 9.74 -2.64 -4.80
C GLY A 112 9.91 -3.99 -4.10
N ILE A 113 11.01 -4.70 -4.38
CA ILE A 113 11.37 -5.95 -3.70
C ILE A 113 11.65 -5.68 -2.22
N ALA A 114 12.49 -4.69 -1.92
CA ALA A 114 12.88 -4.30 -0.56
C ALA A 114 11.67 -4.03 0.35
N LYS A 115 10.64 -3.38 -0.21
CA LYS A 115 9.39 -3.06 0.46
C LYS A 115 8.62 -4.28 0.90
N ASP A 116 8.43 -5.24 0.00
CA ASP A 116 7.68 -6.44 0.34
C ASP A 116 8.48 -7.34 1.30
N LEU A 117 9.81 -7.41 1.19
CA LEU A 117 10.66 -8.10 2.17
C LEU A 117 10.49 -7.52 3.60
N ASN A 118 10.57 -6.20 3.75
CA ASN A 118 10.40 -5.53 5.05
C ASN A 118 8.98 -5.70 5.62
N LYS A 119 7.96 -5.56 4.77
CA LYS A 119 6.54 -5.74 5.15
C LYS A 119 6.27 -7.15 5.68
N MET A 120 6.86 -8.18 5.07
CA MET A 120 6.69 -9.56 5.52
C MET A 120 7.35 -9.80 6.88
N SER A 121 8.56 -9.29 7.08
CA SER A 121 9.28 -9.40 8.35
C SER A 121 8.51 -8.75 9.51
N ALA A 122 7.95 -7.57 9.30
CA ALA A 122 7.17 -6.84 10.31
C ALA A 122 5.86 -7.54 10.70
N LYS A 123 5.13 -8.12 9.73
CA LYS A 123 3.87 -8.83 10.02
C LYS A 123 4.08 -10.11 10.85
N SER A 124 5.16 -10.83 10.55
CA SER A 124 5.44 -12.12 11.19
C SER A 124 6.12 -11.98 12.54
N SER A 125 6.86 -10.89 12.80
CA SER A 125 7.46 -10.64 14.11
C SER A 125 6.41 -10.46 15.21
N ILE A 126 5.29 -9.79 14.93
CA ILE A 126 4.18 -9.63 15.89
C ILE A 126 3.65 -10.99 16.38
N LYS A 127 3.51 -11.96 15.47
CA LYS A 127 3.04 -13.31 15.83
C LYS A 127 4.04 -14.06 16.73
N ALA A 128 5.33 -13.77 16.62
CA ALA A 128 6.36 -14.41 17.44
C ALA A 128 6.45 -13.84 18.87
N LEU A 129 5.80 -12.70 19.13
CA LEU A 129 5.95 -11.94 20.37
C LEU A 129 4.77 -12.09 21.33
N VAL A 130 3.60 -12.46 20.83
CA VAL A 130 2.41 -12.65 21.67
C VAL A 130 2.22 -14.14 21.95
N PRO A 131 2.21 -14.55 23.23
CA PRO A 131 1.95 -15.94 23.60
C PRO A 131 0.55 -16.38 23.13
N SER A 132 0.40 -17.66 22.81
CA SER A 132 -0.79 -18.25 22.15
C SER A 132 -2.11 -17.99 22.89
N ASP A 133 -2.03 -17.75 24.19
CA ASP A 133 -3.12 -17.55 25.15
C ASP A 133 -3.60 -16.09 25.25
N GLN A 134 -2.89 -15.11 24.67
CA GLN A 134 -3.23 -13.68 24.71
C GLN A 134 -3.70 -13.12 23.36
N GLN A 135 -4.65 -13.82 22.71
CA GLN A 135 -5.21 -13.46 21.40
C GLN A 135 -5.77 -12.01 21.34
N GLY A 136 -6.32 -11.49 22.44
CA GLY A 136 -6.84 -10.11 22.52
C GLY A 136 -5.74 -9.02 22.46
N ALA A 137 -4.58 -9.28 23.08
CA ALA A 137 -3.42 -8.38 23.00
C ALA A 137 -2.79 -8.40 21.60
N LEU A 138 -2.73 -9.59 20.97
CA LEU A 138 -2.30 -9.76 19.59
C LEU A 138 -3.14 -8.93 18.62
N TYR A 139 -4.47 -8.95 18.78
CA TYR A 139 -5.38 -8.16 17.96
C TYR A 139 -5.11 -6.65 18.09
N LYS A 140 -4.89 -6.14 19.31
CA LYS A 140 -4.57 -4.72 19.55
C LYS A 140 -3.24 -4.31 18.90
N TRP A 141 -2.20 -5.13 19.02
CA TRP A 141 -0.90 -4.84 18.40
C TRP A 141 -0.94 -4.88 16.87
N ILE A 142 -1.65 -5.85 16.29
CA ILE A 142 -1.88 -5.91 14.83
C ILE A 142 -2.64 -4.66 14.35
N ALA A 143 -3.65 -4.21 15.09
CA ALA A 143 -4.41 -3.01 14.76
C ALA A 143 -3.54 -1.75 14.81
N ILE A 144 -2.72 -1.58 15.85
CA ILE A 144 -1.78 -0.44 15.97
C ILE A 144 -0.76 -0.45 14.82
N LEU A 145 -0.15 -1.60 14.52
CA LEU A 145 0.84 -1.68 13.43
C LEU A 145 0.21 -1.42 12.05
N THR A 146 -1.03 -1.88 11.84
CA THR A 146 -1.73 -1.70 10.57
C THR A 146 -2.16 -0.24 10.38
N GLY A 147 -2.68 0.41 11.43
CA GLY A 147 -3.00 1.84 11.41
C GLY A 147 -1.76 2.71 11.24
N SER A 148 -0.68 2.39 11.98
CA SER A 148 0.59 3.12 11.89
C SER A 148 1.20 3.05 10.49
N LYS A 149 1.05 1.92 9.78
CA LYS A 149 1.60 1.77 8.42
C LYS A 149 1.11 2.85 7.46
N ASN A 150 -0.20 3.08 7.38
CA ASN A 150 -0.73 4.09 6.44
C ASN A 150 -0.35 5.49 6.91
N ALA A 151 -0.42 5.77 8.21
CA ALA A 151 0.01 7.05 8.75
C ALA A 151 1.49 7.35 8.40
N LEU A 152 2.38 6.37 8.59
CA LEU A 152 3.81 6.48 8.25
C LEU A 152 4.05 6.65 6.75
N LYS A 153 3.25 5.99 5.90
CA LYS A 153 3.31 6.22 4.45
C LYS A 153 2.95 7.67 4.12
N GLY A 154 1.92 8.22 4.77
CA GLY A 154 1.55 9.63 4.65
C GLY A 154 2.65 10.56 5.13
N VAL A 155 3.24 10.32 6.31
CA VAL A 155 4.41 11.05 6.79
C VAL A 155 5.55 11.00 5.77
N GLY A 156 5.80 9.83 5.17
CA GLY A 156 6.74 9.69 4.06
C GLY A 156 6.43 10.62 2.89
N PHE A 157 5.17 10.72 2.46
CA PHE A 157 4.80 11.62 1.36
C PHE A 157 5.11 13.09 1.68
N PHE A 158 4.80 13.53 2.90
CA PHE A 158 5.13 14.87 3.35
C PHE A 158 6.64 15.09 3.40
N VAL A 159 7.39 14.15 3.99
CA VAL A 159 8.86 14.19 4.04
C VAL A 159 9.46 14.25 2.64
N GLY A 160 8.93 13.50 1.68
CA GLY A 160 9.37 13.54 0.28
C GLY A 160 9.19 14.92 -0.35
N GLY A 161 8.00 15.51 -0.24
CA GLY A 161 7.72 16.86 -0.75
C GLY A 161 8.54 17.96 -0.05
N LEU A 162 8.73 17.82 1.27
CA LEU A 162 9.54 18.73 2.08
C LEU A 162 11.01 18.67 1.68
N LEU A 163 11.61 17.47 1.64
CA LEU A 163 13.01 17.30 1.27
C LEU A 163 13.27 17.77 -0.17
N LEU A 164 12.37 17.49 -1.10
CA LEU A 164 12.49 17.98 -2.48
C LEU A 164 12.52 19.51 -2.53
N SER A 165 11.65 20.16 -1.75
CA SER A 165 11.55 21.62 -1.71
C SER A 165 12.76 22.29 -1.05
N LEU A 166 13.32 21.67 0.00
CA LEU A 166 14.37 22.28 0.81
C LEU A 166 15.78 21.99 0.32
N VAL A 167 16.05 20.76 -0.10
CA VAL A 167 17.42 20.29 -0.39
C VAL A 167 17.56 19.64 -1.77
N GLY A 168 16.46 19.49 -2.51
CA GLY A 168 16.45 18.88 -3.84
C GLY A 168 16.63 17.36 -3.85
N PHE A 169 16.43 16.74 -5.01
CA PHE A 169 16.31 15.28 -5.15
C PHE A 169 17.56 14.51 -4.69
N LYS A 170 18.76 14.87 -5.19
CA LYS A 170 20.01 14.15 -4.91
C LYS A 170 20.34 14.13 -3.41
N VAL A 171 20.23 15.27 -2.74
CA VAL A 171 20.49 15.35 -1.28
C VAL A 171 19.41 14.58 -0.52
N SER A 172 18.15 14.65 -0.95
CA SER A 172 17.05 13.89 -0.35
C SER A 172 17.31 12.38 -0.34
N VAL A 173 17.69 11.79 -1.47
CA VAL A 173 17.94 10.35 -1.56
C VAL A 173 19.19 9.93 -0.78
N LEU A 174 20.22 10.76 -0.73
CA LEU A 174 21.42 10.52 0.09
C LEU A 174 21.13 10.58 1.59
N LEU A 175 20.35 11.56 2.05
CA LEU A 175 19.94 11.66 3.45
C LEU A 175 19.13 10.43 3.89
N MET A 176 18.14 10.03 3.09
CA MET A 176 17.35 8.82 3.37
C MET A 176 18.21 7.55 3.35
N SER A 177 19.17 7.46 2.43
CA SER A 177 20.13 6.36 2.37
C SER A 177 21.00 6.29 3.62
N GLY A 178 21.51 7.43 4.09
CA GLY A 178 22.28 7.53 5.34
C GLY A 178 21.47 7.06 6.54
N VAL A 179 20.22 7.52 6.69
CA VAL A 179 19.32 7.06 7.77
C VAL A 179 19.11 5.55 7.70
N LEU A 180 18.78 5.00 6.52
CA LEU A 180 18.57 3.56 6.39
C LEU A 180 19.84 2.74 6.60
N THR A 181 21.01 3.29 6.29
CA THR A 181 22.30 2.65 6.57
C THR A 181 22.53 2.54 8.07
N LEU A 182 22.26 3.61 8.84
CA LEU A 182 22.34 3.57 10.31
C LEU A 182 21.35 2.56 10.90
N VAL A 183 20.12 2.54 10.37
CA VAL A 183 19.08 1.57 10.74
C VAL A 183 19.54 0.14 10.43
N LEU A 184 20.12 -0.11 9.26
CA LEU A 184 20.67 -1.41 8.87
C LEU A 184 21.80 -1.85 9.81
N ILE A 185 22.74 -0.97 10.15
CA ILE A 185 23.81 -1.27 11.11
C ILE A 185 23.22 -1.63 12.47
N GLY A 186 22.29 -0.81 13.00
CA GLY A 186 21.61 -1.09 14.26
C GLY A 186 20.83 -2.41 14.24
N SER A 187 20.21 -2.73 13.11
CA SER A 187 19.49 -3.98 12.87
C SER A 187 20.43 -5.20 12.87
N LEU A 188 21.57 -5.11 12.18
CA LEU A 188 22.57 -6.18 12.12
C LEU A 188 23.22 -6.46 13.48
N LEU A 189 23.43 -5.42 14.29
CA LEU A 189 24.00 -5.54 15.64
C LEU A 189 22.95 -5.98 16.68
N GLY A 190 21.69 -5.57 16.52
CA GLY A 190 20.66 -5.71 17.55
C GLY A 190 19.69 -6.88 17.38
N LEU A 191 19.48 -7.40 16.16
CA LEU A 191 18.51 -8.47 15.91
C LEU A 191 19.09 -9.86 15.97
N GLU A 192 18.36 -10.76 16.63
CA GLU A 192 18.78 -12.15 16.77
C GLU A 192 18.55 -12.98 15.50
N ARG A 193 19.45 -13.93 15.24
CA ARG A 193 19.57 -14.64 13.95
C ARG A 193 18.43 -15.65 13.67
N ASP A 194 17.66 -16.05 14.69
CA ASP A 194 16.70 -17.16 14.59
C ASP A 194 15.22 -16.80 14.83
N MET A 195 14.88 -15.51 14.80
CA MET A 195 13.46 -15.11 14.90
C MET A 195 12.64 -15.55 13.68
N GLY A 196 11.60 -16.34 13.92
CA GLY A 196 10.52 -16.67 12.99
C GLY A 196 10.87 -17.61 11.83
N LYS A 197 11.94 -18.40 11.94
CA LYS A 197 12.15 -19.52 10.99
C LYS A 197 11.09 -20.60 11.23
N ALA A 198 10.36 -20.98 10.19
CA ALA A 198 9.41 -22.08 10.28
C ALA A 198 10.18 -23.41 10.41
N LYS A 199 9.75 -24.29 11.33
CA LYS A 199 10.33 -25.63 11.51
C LYS A 199 10.06 -26.55 10.30
N ILE A 200 9.02 -26.26 9.51
CA ILE A 200 8.62 -27.03 8.33
C ILE A 200 8.60 -26.10 7.11
N LYS A 201 9.27 -26.50 6.03
CA LYS A 201 9.40 -25.71 4.79
C LYS A 201 8.26 -26.05 3.81
N PRO A 202 7.41 -25.09 3.41
CA PRO A 202 6.33 -25.36 2.46
C PRO A 202 6.86 -25.63 1.04
N LYS A 203 6.11 -26.45 0.27
CA LYS A 203 6.37 -26.78 -1.15
C LYS A 203 5.74 -25.71 -2.08
N PHE A 204 6.37 -25.47 -3.24
CA PHE A 204 6.01 -24.39 -4.18
C PHE A 204 4.75 -24.71 -5.03
N SER A 205 4.34 -25.98 -5.14
CA SER A 205 3.35 -26.46 -6.11
C SER A 205 1.87 -26.16 -5.78
N GLN A 206 1.56 -25.15 -4.94
CA GLN A 206 0.21 -24.91 -4.42
C GLN A 206 -0.20 -23.42 -4.41
N ILE A 207 0.42 -22.58 -5.25
CA ILE A 207 0.34 -21.11 -5.15
C ILE A 207 -1.02 -20.49 -5.51
N PHE A 208 -1.88 -21.19 -6.26
CA PHE A 208 -3.18 -20.66 -6.67
C PHE A 208 -4.32 -21.08 -5.73
N SER A 209 -5.20 -20.12 -5.40
CA SER A 209 -6.40 -20.42 -4.61
C SER A 209 -7.34 -21.32 -5.40
N LYS A 210 -7.91 -22.32 -4.72
CA LYS A 210 -8.94 -23.21 -5.28
C LYS A 210 -10.36 -22.76 -4.92
N SER A 211 -10.51 -21.68 -4.15
CA SER A 211 -11.81 -21.23 -3.64
C SER A 211 -12.44 -20.18 -4.56
N GLU A 212 -13.63 -20.48 -5.08
CA GLU A 212 -14.40 -19.57 -5.92
C GLU A 212 -14.68 -18.23 -5.20
N SER A 213 -15.10 -18.28 -3.94
CA SER A 213 -15.36 -17.07 -3.13
C SER A 213 -14.14 -16.15 -3.02
N ILE A 214 -12.95 -16.73 -2.93
CA ILE A 214 -11.68 -15.99 -2.81
C ILE A 214 -11.27 -15.45 -4.17
N ASN A 215 -11.53 -16.17 -5.26
CA ASN A 215 -11.29 -15.69 -6.62
C ASN A 215 -12.18 -14.47 -6.94
N ILE A 216 -13.47 -14.53 -6.60
CA ILE A 216 -14.42 -13.41 -6.75
C ILE A 216 -13.96 -12.21 -5.90
N LEU A 217 -13.64 -12.43 -4.62
CA LEU A 217 -13.17 -11.37 -3.73
C LEU A 217 -11.86 -10.73 -4.21
N SER A 218 -10.94 -11.54 -4.74
CA SER A 218 -9.66 -11.09 -5.28
C SER A 218 -9.84 -10.28 -6.57
N ALA A 219 -10.74 -10.70 -7.46
CA ALA A 219 -11.09 -9.95 -8.66
C ALA A 219 -11.74 -8.59 -8.31
N ALA A 220 -12.73 -8.59 -7.40
CA ALA A 220 -13.35 -7.35 -6.93
C ALA A 220 -12.30 -6.41 -6.31
N ARG A 221 -11.36 -6.96 -5.53
CA ARG A 221 -10.27 -6.21 -4.89
C ARG A 221 -9.30 -5.62 -5.89
N MET A 222 -8.97 -6.34 -6.95
CA MET A 222 -8.09 -5.87 -8.03
C MET A 222 -8.67 -4.61 -8.68
N PHE A 223 -9.93 -4.64 -9.12
CA PHE A 223 -10.58 -3.48 -9.72
C PHE A 223 -10.78 -2.34 -8.70
N LEU A 224 -11.09 -2.65 -7.44
CA LEU A 224 -11.24 -1.64 -6.40
C LEU A 224 -9.94 -0.84 -6.24
N PHE A 225 -8.80 -1.51 -6.12
CA PHE A 225 -7.50 -0.84 -5.96
C PHE A 225 -7.01 -0.17 -7.24
N GLY A 226 -7.34 -0.74 -8.40
CA GLY A 226 -7.15 -0.08 -9.69
C GLY A 226 -7.91 1.24 -9.75
N ALA A 227 -9.18 1.26 -9.33
CA ALA A 227 -10.01 2.46 -9.38
C ALA A 227 -9.38 3.62 -8.61
N ARG A 228 -8.81 3.38 -7.43
CA ARG A 228 -8.05 4.41 -6.72
C ARG A 228 -6.79 4.82 -7.50
N ASP A 229 -5.97 3.84 -7.89
CA ASP A 229 -4.63 4.13 -8.39
C ASP A 229 -4.60 4.76 -9.78
N VAL A 230 -5.65 4.56 -10.60
CA VAL A 230 -5.84 5.19 -11.92
C VAL A 230 -5.74 6.72 -11.88
N TRP A 231 -6.15 7.37 -10.79
CA TRP A 231 -6.10 8.83 -10.72
C TRP A 231 -5.26 9.34 -9.55
N PHE A 232 -5.11 8.56 -8.47
CA PHE A 232 -4.42 9.02 -7.27
C PHE A 232 -2.89 9.01 -7.37
N VAL A 233 -2.28 8.06 -8.10
CA VAL A 233 -0.85 7.77 -7.95
C VAL A 233 0.04 8.72 -8.74
N ILE A 234 -0.29 8.99 -10.01
CA ILE A 234 0.51 9.81 -10.91
C ILE A 234 -0.27 11.05 -11.35
N ALA A 235 -1.48 10.85 -11.87
CA ALA A 235 -2.32 11.91 -12.43
C ALA A 235 -2.60 13.03 -11.43
N LEU A 236 -3.09 12.71 -10.22
CA LEU A 236 -3.47 13.69 -9.22
C LEU A 236 -2.27 14.54 -8.73
N PRO A 237 -1.14 13.99 -8.24
CA PRO A 237 0.00 14.80 -7.81
C PRO A 237 0.48 15.76 -8.90
N ILE A 238 0.54 15.27 -10.14
CA ILE A 238 0.96 16.09 -11.29
C ILE A 238 -0.07 17.17 -11.59
N TYR A 239 -1.37 16.86 -11.62
CA TYR A 239 -2.43 17.84 -11.85
C TYR A 239 -2.45 18.94 -10.77
N LEU A 240 -2.26 18.59 -9.50
CA LEU A 240 -2.15 19.57 -8.41
C LEU A 240 -0.96 20.52 -8.62
N GLY A 241 0.18 20.01 -9.08
CA GLY A 241 1.36 20.82 -9.36
C GLY A 241 1.23 21.67 -10.63
N SER A 242 0.84 21.05 -11.75
CA SER A 242 0.87 21.69 -13.08
C SER A 242 -0.36 22.55 -13.37
N VAL A 243 -1.54 22.18 -12.88
CA VAL A 243 -2.79 22.91 -13.14
C VAL A 243 -3.13 23.86 -12.01
N PHE A 244 -3.01 23.44 -10.74
CA PHE A 244 -3.28 24.33 -9.60
C PHE A 244 -2.07 25.11 -9.10
N GLY A 245 -0.87 24.84 -9.64
CA GLY A 245 0.34 25.56 -9.26
C GLY A 245 0.81 25.27 -7.83
N TRP A 246 0.42 24.12 -7.25
CA TRP A 246 0.82 23.79 -5.88
C TRP A 246 2.31 23.43 -5.83
N SER A 247 3.04 23.99 -4.85
CA SER A 247 4.42 23.59 -4.61
C SER A 247 4.52 22.13 -4.15
N HIS A 248 5.69 21.52 -4.29
CA HIS A 248 5.92 20.13 -3.88
C HIS A 248 5.55 19.86 -2.41
N LEU A 249 5.77 20.84 -1.54
CA LEU A 249 5.37 20.75 -0.13
C LEU A 249 3.84 20.66 0.02
N TRP A 250 3.08 21.47 -0.72
CA TRP A 250 1.61 21.43 -0.70
C TRP A 250 1.07 20.13 -1.29
N VAL A 251 1.61 19.67 -2.42
CA VAL A 251 1.22 18.39 -3.03
C VAL A 251 1.53 17.23 -2.06
N GLY A 252 2.75 17.16 -1.55
CA GLY A 252 3.17 16.12 -0.60
C GLY A 252 2.38 16.16 0.70
N GLY A 253 2.12 17.35 1.24
CA GLY A 253 1.36 17.55 2.48
C GLY A 253 -0.12 17.21 2.36
N PHE A 254 -0.77 17.59 1.26
CA PHE A 254 -2.16 17.22 1.01
C PHE A 254 -2.33 15.70 0.85
N LEU A 255 -1.49 15.06 0.04
CA LEU A 255 -1.53 13.61 -0.14
C LEU A 255 -1.16 12.88 1.17
N ALA A 256 -0.23 13.41 1.96
CA ALA A 256 0.10 12.89 3.28
C ALA A 256 -1.11 12.90 4.22
N LEU A 257 -1.77 14.06 4.34
CA LEU A 257 -2.96 14.23 5.18
C LEU A 257 -4.06 13.26 4.74
N TRP A 258 -4.29 13.13 3.43
CA TRP A 258 -5.26 12.18 2.90
C TRP A 258 -4.93 10.74 3.27
N VAL A 259 -3.67 10.29 3.09
CA VAL A 259 -3.27 8.90 3.42
C VAL A 259 -3.38 8.63 4.93
N ILE A 260 -3.07 9.62 5.77
CA ILE A 260 -3.23 9.53 7.24
C ILE A 260 -4.72 9.42 7.59
N ALA A 261 -5.56 10.32 7.06
CA ALA A 261 -7.01 10.31 7.30
C ALA A 261 -7.65 9.00 6.84
N TYR A 262 -7.27 8.51 5.66
CA TYR A 262 -7.65 7.18 5.17
C TYR A 262 -7.30 6.09 6.19
N GLY A 263 -6.07 6.08 6.72
CA GLY A 263 -5.64 5.12 7.74
C GLY A 263 -6.46 5.19 9.03
N PHE A 264 -6.82 6.40 9.47
CA PHE A 264 -7.69 6.60 10.62
C PHE A 264 -9.09 6.01 10.37
N VAL A 265 -9.74 6.36 9.25
CA VAL A 265 -11.07 5.83 8.89
C VAL A 265 -11.04 4.31 8.78
N GLN A 266 -9.98 3.72 8.21
CA GLN A 266 -9.82 2.26 8.16
C GLN A 266 -9.85 1.61 9.54
N GLY A 267 -9.27 2.26 10.57
CA GLY A 267 -9.30 1.79 11.95
C GLY A 267 -10.70 1.84 12.59
N PHE A 268 -11.53 2.82 12.18
CA PHE A 268 -12.92 2.93 12.64
C PHE A 268 -13.92 2.09 11.83
N ALA A 269 -13.55 1.63 10.63
CA ALA A 269 -14.42 0.87 9.75
C ALA A 269 -15.18 -0.29 10.44
N PRO A 270 -14.58 -1.12 11.33
CA PRO A 270 -15.32 -2.19 12.01
C PRO A 270 -16.49 -1.69 12.86
N LYS A 271 -16.40 -0.49 13.45
CA LYS A 271 -17.50 0.14 14.20
C LYS A 271 -18.60 0.62 13.26
N ILE A 272 -18.21 1.18 12.12
CA ILE A 272 -19.14 1.69 11.09
C ILE A 272 -19.91 0.55 10.43
N THR A 273 -19.25 -0.59 10.19
CA THR A 273 -19.84 -1.74 9.48
C THR A 273 -20.50 -2.75 10.42
N GLY A 274 -20.85 -2.36 11.66
CA GLY A 274 -21.77 -3.13 12.50
C GLY A 274 -21.14 -4.21 13.41
N LYS A 275 -19.81 -4.35 13.48
CA LYS A 275 -19.18 -5.32 14.42
C LYS A 275 -19.48 -4.98 15.89
N ALA A 276 -19.68 -3.70 16.20
CA ALA A 276 -20.10 -3.24 17.53
C ALA A 276 -21.56 -3.59 17.89
N GLN A 277 -22.37 -4.01 16.92
CA GLN A 277 -23.79 -4.34 17.05
C GLN A 277 -24.07 -5.84 16.80
N GLY A 278 -23.03 -6.69 16.75
CA GLY A 278 -23.18 -8.14 16.51
C GLY A 278 -23.45 -8.54 15.06
N ARG A 279 -23.50 -7.59 14.11
CA ARG A 279 -23.64 -7.90 12.68
C ARG A 279 -22.27 -8.19 12.07
N VAL A 280 -22.14 -9.36 11.45
CA VAL A 280 -20.93 -9.76 10.74
C VAL A 280 -21.00 -9.24 9.30
N PRO A 281 -20.04 -8.42 8.84
CA PRO A 281 -20.08 -7.92 7.46
C PRO A 281 -19.93 -9.07 6.46
N ASP A 282 -20.76 -9.06 5.41
CA ASP A 282 -20.78 -10.06 4.35
C ASP A 282 -20.57 -9.45 2.95
N GLY A 283 -20.75 -10.26 1.90
CA GLY A 283 -20.66 -9.80 0.51
C GLY A 283 -21.60 -8.64 0.16
N ASN A 284 -22.77 -8.55 0.80
CA ASN A 284 -23.73 -7.47 0.54
C ASN A 284 -23.21 -6.12 1.04
N ALA A 285 -22.55 -6.10 2.20
CA ALA A 285 -21.89 -4.89 2.68
C ALA A 285 -20.81 -4.43 1.67
N ALA A 286 -19.97 -5.33 1.18
CA ALA A 286 -18.94 -4.99 0.18
C ALA A 286 -19.56 -4.43 -1.11
N LEU A 287 -20.70 -4.98 -1.57
CA LEU A 287 -21.45 -4.48 -2.72
C LEU A 287 -21.95 -3.06 -2.49
N VAL A 288 -22.67 -2.79 -1.40
CA VAL A 288 -23.28 -1.47 -1.13
C VAL A 288 -22.20 -0.39 -1.03
N TRP A 289 -21.09 -0.68 -0.34
CA TRP A 289 -19.97 0.25 -0.23
C TRP A 289 -19.23 0.46 -1.56
N ALA A 290 -19.19 -0.54 -2.45
CA ALA A 290 -18.65 -0.37 -3.80
C ALA A 290 -19.57 0.49 -4.68
N ALA A 291 -20.89 0.26 -4.62
CA ALA A 291 -21.88 1.03 -5.36
C ALA A 291 -21.90 2.50 -4.94
N LEU A 292 -21.88 2.78 -3.63
CA LEU A 292 -21.79 4.14 -3.09
C LEU A 292 -20.52 4.84 -3.59
N LEU A 293 -19.39 4.14 -3.57
CA LEU A 293 -18.13 4.69 -4.06
C LEU A 293 -18.19 5.00 -5.56
N ALA A 294 -18.83 4.13 -6.37
CA ALA A 294 -19.03 4.38 -7.80
C ALA A 294 -19.85 5.67 -8.04
N VAL A 295 -20.95 5.86 -7.31
CA VAL A 295 -21.78 7.09 -7.42
C VAL A 295 -20.98 8.34 -7.07
N ILE A 296 -20.20 8.29 -5.98
CA ILE A 296 -19.33 9.40 -5.58
C ILE A 296 -18.30 9.70 -6.68
N THR A 297 -17.62 8.69 -7.21
CA THR A 297 -16.62 8.88 -8.27
C THR A 297 -17.24 9.42 -9.55
N ALA A 298 -18.45 8.98 -9.94
CA ALA A 298 -19.16 9.54 -11.08
C ALA A 298 -19.48 11.03 -10.89
N GLY A 299 -19.94 11.42 -9.69
CA GLY A 299 -20.18 12.83 -9.36
C GLY A 299 -18.92 13.68 -9.46
N ILE A 300 -17.79 13.19 -8.94
CA ILE A 300 -16.49 13.87 -9.05
C ILE A 300 -16.05 13.96 -10.52
N ALA A 301 -16.15 12.85 -11.27
CA ALA A 301 -15.76 12.79 -12.68
C ALA A 301 -16.55 13.81 -13.52
N TYR A 302 -17.87 13.84 -13.34
CA TYR A 302 -18.76 14.76 -14.03
C TYR A 302 -18.47 16.21 -13.67
N ALA A 303 -18.34 16.54 -12.38
CA ALA A 303 -18.05 17.90 -11.94
C ALA A 303 -16.69 18.42 -12.44
N VAL A 304 -15.67 17.56 -12.47
CA VAL A 304 -14.36 17.89 -13.08
C VAL A 304 -14.47 18.04 -14.60
N GLN A 305 -15.27 17.20 -15.27
CA GLN A 305 -15.46 17.26 -16.73
C GLN A 305 -16.10 18.57 -17.20
N ILE A 306 -17.09 19.06 -16.44
CA ILE A 306 -17.73 20.35 -16.74
C ILE A 306 -16.96 21.55 -16.15
N GLU A 307 -15.76 21.32 -15.62
CA GLU A 307 -14.89 22.32 -15.02
C GLU A 307 -15.53 23.11 -13.86
N TRP A 308 -16.48 22.50 -13.16
CA TRP A 308 -17.15 23.15 -12.05
C TRP A 308 -16.26 23.15 -10.81
N GLN A 309 -15.62 24.29 -10.52
CA GLN A 309 -14.75 24.49 -9.34
C GLN A 309 -13.81 23.29 -9.09
N PRO A 310 -12.96 22.91 -10.08
CA PRO A 310 -12.22 21.65 -10.05
C PRO A 310 -11.36 21.50 -8.81
N GLN A 311 -10.78 22.59 -8.29
CA GLN A 311 -9.98 22.54 -7.06
C GLN A 311 -10.79 22.12 -5.84
N LEU A 312 -11.99 22.69 -5.66
CA LEU A 312 -12.87 22.33 -4.55
C LEU A 312 -13.37 20.88 -4.70
N VAL A 313 -13.80 20.53 -5.91
CA VAL A 313 -14.32 19.19 -6.24
C VAL A 313 -13.27 18.11 -6.03
N ILE A 314 -12.03 18.33 -6.48
CA ILE A 314 -10.95 17.35 -6.31
C ILE A 314 -10.56 17.23 -4.84
N VAL A 315 -10.41 18.35 -4.12
CA VAL A 315 -9.99 18.32 -2.70
C VAL A 315 -11.04 17.64 -1.83
N ILE A 316 -12.30 18.09 -1.88
CA ILE A 316 -13.38 17.54 -1.06
C ILE A 316 -13.77 16.15 -1.56
N GLY A 317 -13.89 15.98 -2.88
CA GLY A 317 -14.24 14.71 -3.49
C GLY A 317 -13.23 13.62 -3.15
N LEU A 318 -11.93 13.93 -3.16
CA LEU A 318 -10.91 12.97 -2.75
C LEU A 318 -11.04 12.58 -1.27
N LEU A 319 -11.34 13.51 -0.36
CA LEU A 319 -11.58 13.19 1.06
C LEU A 319 -12.78 12.25 1.24
N ILE A 320 -13.90 12.55 0.58
CA ILE A 320 -15.12 11.72 0.61
C ILE A 320 -14.84 10.34 0.00
N PHE A 321 -14.24 10.30 -1.18
CA PHE A 321 -13.81 9.07 -1.85
C PHE A 321 -12.92 8.24 -0.91
N GLY A 322 -11.93 8.87 -0.26
CA GLY A 322 -11.01 8.22 0.65
C GLY A 322 -11.68 7.60 1.87
N ALA A 323 -12.65 8.29 2.47
CA ALA A 323 -13.41 7.76 3.61
C ALA A 323 -14.22 6.51 3.22
N VAL A 324 -14.96 6.57 2.11
CA VAL A 324 -15.78 5.44 1.63
C VAL A 324 -14.89 4.28 1.15
N PHE A 325 -13.81 4.59 0.43
CA PHE A 325 -12.81 3.63 0.00
C PHE A 325 -12.11 2.94 1.18
N ALA A 326 -11.83 3.67 2.27
CA ALA A 326 -11.27 3.11 3.50
C ALA A 326 -12.16 2.03 4.12
N VAL A 327 -13.47 2.30 4.23
CA VAL A 327 -14.43 1.34 4.76
C VAL A 327 -14.50 0.10 3.87
N ASN A 328 -14.67 0.28 2.56
CA ASN A 328 -14.71 -0.83 1.61
C ASN A 328 -13.39 -1.66 1.62
N SER A 329 -12.27 -0.96 1.70
CA SER A 329 -10.95 -1.59 1.75
C SER A 329 -10.77 -2.45 3.01
N SER A 330 -11.30 -2.00 4.15
CA SER A 330 -11.31 -2.76 5.41
C SER A 330 -12.26 -3.95 5.36
N LEU A 331 -13.43 -3.82 4.72
CA LEU A 331 -14.38 -4.93 4.52
C LEU A 331 -13.75 -6.09 3.75
N HIS A 332 -13.14 -5.84 2.60
CA HIS A 332 -12.47 -6.92 1.85
C HIS A 332 -11.34 -7.58 2.65
N SER A 333 -10.60 -6.80 3.46
CA SER A 333 -9.55 -7.33 4.34
C SER A 333 -10.10 -8.24 5.44
N TYR A 334 -11.33 -7.97 5.90
CA TYR A 334 -12.04 -8.85 6.81
C TYR A 334 -12.55 -10.12 6.09
N LEU A 335 -13.19 -9.96 4.93
CA LEU A 335 -13.79 -11.05 4.16
C LEU A 335 -12.74 -12.10 3.75
N ILE A 336 -11.53 -11.71 3.35
CA ILE A 336 -10.49 -12.70 3.00
C ILE A 336 -10.10 -13.58 4.18
N VAL A 337 -10.03 -13.02 5.39
CA VAL A 337 -9.73 -13.79 6.61
C VAL A 337 -10.91 -14.69 6.97
N SER A 338 -12.14 -14.24 6.73
CA SER A 338 -13.35 -15.03 6.98
C SER A 338 -13.58 -16.15 5.96
N TYR A 339 -13.19 -15.95 4.70
CA TYR A 339 -13.39 -16.91 3.60
C TYR A 339 -12.27 -17.95 3.53
N ALA A 340 -11.05 -17.58 3.94
CA ALA A 340 -9.94 -18.52 4.03
C ALA A 340 -10.18 -19.51 5.19
N LYS A 341 -10.29 -20.81 4.88
CA LYS A 341 -10.50 -21.89 5.84
C LYS A 341 -9.45 -23.01 5.68
N GLY A 342 -9.14 -23.72 6.75
CA GLY A 342 -8.28 -24.91 6.76
C GLY A 342 -6.78 -24.64 6.52
N ASP A 343 -6.05 -25.64 6.03
CA ASP A 343 -4.59 -25.60 5.89
C ASP A 343 -4.09 -24.67 4.75
N GLY A 344 -5.00 -24.19 3.89
CA GLY A 344 -4.70 -23.34 2.72
C GLY A 344 -4.66 -21.83 2.97
N VAL A 345 -4.91 -21.36 4.19
CA VAL A 345 -5.13 -19.93 4.50
C VAL A 345 -4.00 -19.02 4.03
N SER A 346 -2.74 -19.45 4.16
CA SER A 346 -1.60 -18.62 3.74
C SER A 346 -1.55 -18.36 2.23
N LEU A 347 -2.01 -19.33 1.43
CA LEU A 347 -2.00 -19.28 -0.03
C LEU A 347 -3.12 -18.39 -0.55
N ASP A 348 -4.32 -18.59 -0.01
CA ASP A 348 -5.50 -17.78 -0.32
C ASP A 348 -5.26 -16.30 -0.04
N VAL A 349 -4.68 -16.00 1.13
CA VAL A 349 -4.32 -14.64 1.52
C VAL A 349 -3.24 -14.08 0.60
N GLY A 350 -2.24 -14.88 0.20
CA GLY A 350 -1.20 -14.49 -0.76
C GLY A 350 -1.77 -14.15 -2.14
N PHE A 351 -2.65 -15.00 -2.67
CA PHE A 351 -3.34 -14.78 -3.95
C PHE A 351 -4.19 -13.49 -3.93
N TYR A 352 -4.95 -13.26 -2.85
CA TYR A 352 -5.71 -12.03 -2.66
C TYR A 352 -4.81 -10.77 -2.64
N TYR A 353 -3.67 -10.82 -1.93
CA TYR A 353 -2.74 -9.68 -1.91
C TYR A 353 -2.01 -9.49 -3.25
N MET A 354 -1.77 -10.56 -4.01
CA MET A 354 -1.27 -10.50 -5.39
C MET A 354 -2.28 -9.80 -6.29
N ALA A 355 -3.57 -10.16 -6.24
CA ALA A 355 -4.62 -9.50 -7.01
C ALA A 355 -4.75 -8.01 -6.65
N ASN A 356 -4.64 -7.68 -5.36
CA ASN A 356 -4.57 -6.29 -4.91
C ASN A 356 -3.36 -5.55 -5.51
N ALA A 357 -2.18 -6.18 -5.56
CA ALA A 357 -0.99 -5.59 -6.19
C ALA A 357 -1.16 -5.44 -7.70
N MET A 358 -1.82 -6.40 -8.36
CA MET A 358 -2.13 -6.33 -9.79
C MET A 358 -3.02 -5.13 -10.11
N GLY A 359 -4.04 -4.88 -9.28
CA GLY A 359 -4.89 -3.69 -9.39
C GLY A 359 -4.09 -2.38 -9.32
N ARG A 360 -3.12 -2.31 -8.41
CA ARG A 360 -2.24 -1.15 -8.26
C ARG A 360 -1.30 -0.96 -9.45
N LEU A 361 -0.77 -2.05 -10.00
CA LEU A 361 0.06 -2.05 -11.21
C LEU A 361 -0.74 -1.50 -12.39
N ILE A 362 -1.93 -2.07 -12.66
CA ILE A 362 -2.83 -1.61 -13.72
C ILE A 362 -3.19 -0.15 -13.51
N GLY A 363 -3.59 0.23 -12.30
CA GLY A 363 -3.94 1.61 -11.97
C GLY A 363 -2.79 2.58 -12.18
N THR A 364 -1.56 2.22 -11.80
CA THR A 364 -0.38 3.08 -12.00
C THR A 364 -0.09 3.32 -13.48
N VAL A 365 -0.12 2.27 -14.31
CA VAL A 365 0.09 2.38 -15.76
C VAL A 365 -1.00 3.22 -16.40
N LEU A 366 -2.27 2.95 -16.07
CA LEU A 366 -3.40 3.74 -16.56
C LEU A 366 -3.36 5.19 -16.08
N SER A 367 -2.83 5.44 -14.87
CA SER A 367 -2.69 6.80 -14.33
C SER A 367 -1.75 7.66 -15.15
N GLY A 368 -0.63 7.10 -15.65
CA GLY A 368 0.21 7.82 -16.60
C GLY A 368 -0.43 7.90 -17.99
N TRP A 369 -0.89 6.76 -18.52
CA TRP A 369 -1.36 6.69 -19.89
C TRP A 369 -2.63 7.51 -20.16
N VAL A 370 -3.68 7.32 -19.36
CA VAL A 370 -4.97 8.00 -19.56
C VAL A 370 -4.84 9.49 -19.27
N PHE A 371 -4.06 9.86 -18.25
CA PHE A 371 -3.84 11.27 -17.92
C PHE A 371 -3.10 12.01 -19.04
N GLN A 372 -2.07 11.39 -19.62
CA GLN A 372 -1.36 11.97 -20.75
C GLN A 372 -2.26 12.18 -21.98
N MET A 373 -3.17 11.24 -22.24
CA MET A 373 -4.01 11.28 -23.44
C MET A 373 -5.24 12.17 -23.29
N ALA A 374 -5.86 12.19 -22.11
CA ALA A 374 -7.20 12.77 -21.92
C ALA A 374 -7.41 13.46 -20.56
N GLY A 375 -6.34 13.66 -19.77
CA GLY A 375 -6.38 14.41 -18.52
C GLY A 375 -7.08 13.71 -17.35
N LEU A 376 -7.27 14.46 -16.25
CA LEU A 376 -7.74 13.91 -14.97
C LEU A 376 -9.19 13.43 -15.03
N SER A 377 -10.07 14.10 -15.78
CA SER A 377 -11.47 13.70 -15.93
C SER A 377 -11.60 12.29 -16.51
N ALA A 378 -10.81 11.97 -17.54
CA ALA A 378 -10.79 10.62 -18.12
C ALA A 378 -10.31 9.56 -17.11
N CYS A 379 -9.29 9.87 -16.30
CA CYS A 379 -8.85 8.98 -15.21
C CYS A 379 -9.99 8.71 -14.20
N LEU A 380 -10.80 9.73 -13.86
CA LEU A 380 -11.93 9.58 -12.95
C LEU A 380 -13.06 8.72 -13.56
N TRP A 381 -13.32 8.82 -14.86
CA TRP A 381 -14.27 7.94 -15.55
C TRP A 381 -13.79 6.49 -15.64
N VAL A 382 -12.50 6.26 -15.88
CA VAL A 382 -11.92 4.91 -15.81
C VAL A 382 -12.01 4.36 -14.38
N SER A 383 -11.77 5.21 -13.37
CA SER A 383 -11.97 4.86 -11.96
C SER A 383 -13.42 4.44 -11.68
N PHE A 384 -14.39 5.21 -12.16
CA PHE A 384 -15.81 4.87 -12.07
C PHE A 384 -16.12 3.51 -12.71
N PHE A 385 -15.64 3.25 -13.92
CA PHE A 385 -15.86 1.98 -14.60
C PHE A 385 -15.29 0.79 -13.81
N PHE A 386 -14.10 0.95 -13.23
CA PHE A 386 -13.51 -0.08 -12.37
C PHE A 386 -14.37 -0.33 -11.12
N LEU A 387 -14.97 0.70 -10.53
CA LEU A 387 -15.87 0.55 -9.39
C LEU A 387 -17.20 -0.10 -9.77
N VAL A 388 -17.73 0.17 -10.97
CA VAL A 388 -18.89 -0.55 -11.51
C VAL A 388 -18.54 -2.03 -11.65
N ILE A 389 -17.39 -2.37 -12.22
CA ILE A 389 -16.93 -3.76 -12.31
C ILE A 389 -16.81 -4.39 -10.91
N THR A 390 -16.16 -3.71 -9.96
CA THR A 390 -16.09 -4.18 -8.56
C THR A 390 -17.48 -4.45 -8.00
N THR A 391 -18.44 -3.55 -8.22
CA THR A 391 -19.82 -3.67 -7.73
C THR A 391 -20.52 -4.88 -8.35
N LEU A 392 -20.40 -5.07 -9.66
CA LEU A 392 -20.98 -6.21 -10.38
C LEU A 392 -20.37 -7.55 -9.94
N ILE A 393 -19.05 -7.61 -9.76
CA ILE A 393 -18.38 -8.81 -9.24
C ILE A 393 -18.87 -9.11 -7.81
N SER A 394 -19.03 -8.07 -6.98
CA SER A 394 -19.47 -8.20 -5.59
C SER A 394 -20.89 -8.78 -5.43
N ILE A 395 -21.73 -8.77 -6.47
CA ILE A 395 -23.06 -9.45 -6.47
C ILE A 395 -22.90 -10.96 -6.20
N LYS A 396 -21.81 -11.56 -6.69
CA LYS A 396 -21.54 -13.00 -6.53
C LYS A 396 -20.81 -13.33 -5.22
N LEU A 397 -20.51 -12.36 -4.38
CA LEU A 397 -19.86 -12.65 -3.10
C LEU A 397 -20.84 -13.40 -2.18
N PRO A 398 -20.35 -14.40 -1.42
CA PRO A 398 -21.16 -15.10 -0.43
C PRO A 398 -21.82 -14.11 0.54
N LYS A 399 -23.12 -14.32 0.78
CA LYS A 399 -23.87 -13.65 1.83
C LYS A 399 -23.91 -14.61 3.02
N LEU A 400 -23.78 -14.09 4.24
CA LEU A 400 -23.94 -14.95 5.41
C LEU A 400 -25.41 -15.35 5.50
N GLU A 401 -25.71 -16.65 5.54
CA GLU A 401 -27.06 -17.12 5.85
C GLU A 401 -27.42 -16.60 7.24
N ALA A 402 -28.57 -15.94 7.35
CA ALA A 402 -29.14 -15.63 8.64
C ALA A 402 -29.34 -16.97 9.36
N VAL A 403 -28.69 -17.15 10.51
CA VAL A 403 -28.98 -18.28 11.39
C VAL A 403 -30.45 -18.15 11.77
N THR A 404 -31.32 -18.88 11.07
CA THR A 404 -32.67 -19.12 11.51
C THR A 404 -32.54 -20.00 12.74
N ASN A 405 -32.61 -19.38 13.92
CA ASN A 405 -32.86 -20.11 15.15
C ASN A 405 -34.25 -20.73 14.99
N SER A 406 -34.30 -22.01 14.62
CA SER A 406 -35.50 -22.85 14.70
C SER A 406 -35.78 -23.23 16.14
#